data_AF-A0A923CVK2-F1
#
_entry.id   AF-A0A923CVK2-F1
#
_cell.length_a   1.000
_cell.length_b   1.000
_cell.length_c   1.000
_cell.angle_alpha   90.00
_cell.angle_beta   90.00
_cell.angle_gamma   90.00
#
_symmetry.space_group_name_H-M   'P 1'
#
loop_
_entity.id
_entity.type
_entity.pdbx_description
1 polymer ?
#
loop_
_entity_poly.entity_id
_entity_poly.type
_entity_poly.pdbx_seq_one_letter_code
_entity_poly.pdbx_strand_id
1 'polypeptide(L)'
;MSGETRAEQIDKNIADLFLHAGFSMFEIGLQSTNPKALELMNRRTDLSRFLKGTTLLKEREILPRIDLIVGLPGDTLDTFKQSADFIAKHDLFDDIMVFPLSVLPGTDFRKNSQKLQLTFDDTPPYSILHTPAFSQEEMLSAFDYAEEVFKINLFPDPHMDVSFRSGSIESPVEDHRVVINGQEYVSKLVLKPERTLAEIEDLSTRLTHPYQIFVTQAVSDKDHLKKCLEIVSGKNPHTPFEIVFLEPAFPINTKELLSVIQIKRPHYLDNDLRFLYGSSGNRCVVFTVVSTHEKFFFHGEMKRHVFWWKRPTLPEQADLDSLSDFSSLLIDTRHSELEINTWQDRFAGFAPDILFVNFVKTDHQKRWISLTAEDDYYMEVL
;
A
#
# COMPACT_ATOMS: atom_id res chain seq x y z
N MET A 1 7.71 17.38 -23.99
CA MET A 1 6.36 16.87 -24.38
C MET A 1 6.31 15.37 -24.17
N SER A 2 5.15 14.79 -23.91
CA SER A 2 4.94 13.34 -23.88
C SER A 2 4.04 12.89 -25.04
N GLY A 3 4.12 11.61 -25.39
CA GLY A 3 3.24 10.97 -26.37
C GLY A 3 3.17 9.45 -26.16
N GLU A 4 2.39 8.76 -26.97
CA GLU A 4 2.32 7.30 -27.00
C GLU A 4 2.79 6.80 -28.37
N THR A 5 3.59 5.73 -28.40
CA THR A 5 4.06 5.15 -29.66
C THR A 5 4.43 3.67 -29.55
N ARG A 6 4.85 3.07 -30.67
CA ARG A 6 5.39 1.71 -30.74
C ARG A 6 6.89 1.76 -30.95
N ALA A 7 7.65 1.22 -29.99
CA ALA A 7 9.11 1.18 -30.07
C ALA A 7 9.62 0.48 -31.34
N GLU A 8 8.91 -0.52 -31.84
CA GLU A 8 9.32 -1.31 -33.00
C GLU A 8 9.39 -0.51 -34.31
N GLN A 9 8.75 0.68 -34.34
CA GLN A 9 8.77 1.58 -35.48
C GLN A 9 9.86 2.65 -35.35
N ILE A 10 10.55 2.73 -34.22
CA ILE A 10 11.54 3.77 -33.96
C ILE A 10 12.89 3.33 -34.54
N ASP A 11 13.31 4.04 -35.58
CA ASP A 11 14.69 4.04 -36.05
C ASP A 11 15.43 5.31 -35.63
N LYS A 12 16.70 5.41 -36.01
CA LYS A 12 17.56 6.55 -35.63
C LYS A 12 16.97 7.88 -36.09
N ASN A 13 16.41 7.94 -37.30
CA ASN A 13 15.87 9.16 -37.86
C ASN A 13 14.60 9.59 -37.12
N ILE A 14 13.70 8.66 -36.82
CA ILE A 14 12.50 8.94 -36.02
C ILE A 14 12.88 9.42 -34.62
N ALA A 15 13.83 8.78 -33.97
CA ALA A 15 14.30 9.18 -32.64
C ALA A 15 14.92 10.59 -32.66
N ASP A 16 15.75 10.92 -33.67
CA ASP A 16 16.31 12.26 -33.85
C ASP A 16 15.21 13.32 -34.09
N LEU A 17 14.17 12.98 -34.86
CA LEU A 17 13.01 13.85 -35.08
C LEU A 17 12.22 14.09 -33.80
N PHE A 18 12.02 13.07 -32.96
CA PHE A 18 11.34 13.22 -31.67
C PHE A 18 12.11 14.16 -30.74
N LEU A 19 13.43 14.02 -30.67
CA LEU A 19 14.28 14.93 -29.89
C LEU A 19 14.14 16.37 -30.39
N HIS A 20 14.29 16.61 -31.70
CA HIS A 20 14.15 17.95 -32.29
C HIS A 20 12.75 18.55 -32.12
N ALA A 21 11.72 17.71 -32.07
CA ALA A 21 10.36 18.15 -31.78
C ALA A 21 10.16 18.52 -30.30
N GLY A 22 11.07 18.14 -29.39
CA GLY A 22 10.97 18.45 -27.96
C GLY A 22 10.20 17.41 -27.14
N PHE A 23 10.16 16.15 -27.60
CA PHE A 23 9.68 15.04 -26.78
C PHE A 23 10.70 14.70 -25.69
N SER A 24 10.20 14.46 -24.49
CA SER A 24 10.99 14.09 -23.30
C SER A 24 10.58 12.71 -22.76
N MET A 25 9.42 12.19 -23.17
CA MET A 25 8.94 10.87 -22.77
C MET A 25 7.98 10.28 -23.81
N PHE A 26 7.99 8.95 -23.95
CA PHE A 26 6.95 8.21 -24.66
C PHE A 26 6.43 7.05 -23.82
N GLU A 27 5.11 6.89 -23.78
CA GLU A 27 4.46 5.66 -23.36
C GLU A 27 4.56 4.61 -24.46
N ILE A 28 5.00 3.40 -24.09
CA ILE A 28 5.32 2.31 -25.00
C ILE A 28 4.77 1.01 -24.42
N GLY A 29 3.69 0.54 -25.05
CA GLY A 29 3.09 -0.72 -24.65
C GLY A 29 3.96 -1.94 -24.99
N LEU A 30 4.65 -2.54 -24.03
CA LEU A 30 5.17 -3.90 -24.19
C LEU A 30 4.02 -4.91 -23.99
N GLN A 31 3.23 -4.68 -22.95
CA GLN A 31 2.05 -5.41 -22.50
C GLN A 31 2.34 -6.82 -21.99
N SER A 32 3.07 -7.63 -22.75
CA SER A 32 3.56 -8.97 -22.38
C SER A 32 4.68 -9.39 -23.33
N THR A 33 5.60 -10.25 -22.91
CA THR A 33 6.55 -10.91 -23.82
C THR A 33 6.07 -12.28 -24.30
N ASN A 34 4.92 -12.75 -23.80
CA ASN A 34 4.38 -14.06 -24.14
C ASN A 34 3.71 -14.04 -25.53
N PRO A 35 4.20 -14.82 -26.50
CA PRO A 35 3.64 -14.83 -27.85
C PRO A 35 2.15 -15.19 -27.89
N LYS A 36 1.68 -16.06 -26.99
CA LYS A 36 0.27 -16.49 -26.94
C LYS A 36 -0.63 -15.35 -26.48
N ALA A 37 -0.23 -14.62 -25.43
CA ALA A 37 -0.99 -13.47 -24.94
C ALA A 37 -1.03 -12.35 -25.99
N LEU A 38 0.12 -12.05 -26.61
CA LEU A 38 0.22 -11.08 -27.69
C LEU A 38 -0.65 -11.43 -28.90
N GLU A 39 -0.67 -12.70 -29.32
CA GLU A 39 -1.54 -13.17 -30.40
C GLU A 39 -3.02 -12.97 -30.06
N LEU A 40 -3.45 -13.32 -28.84
CA LEU A 40 -4.83 -13.15 -28.39
C LEU A 40 -5.24 -11.67 -28.24
N MET A 41 -4.29 -10.78 -27.96
CA MET A 41 -4.48 -9.32 -28.00
C MET A 41 -4.53 -8.75 -29.42
N ASN A 42 -4.36 -9.57 -30.46
CA ASN A 42 -4.13 -9.12 -31.84
C ASN A 42 -2.92 -8.16 -31.96
N ARG A 43 -1.90 -8.35 -31.11
CA ARG A 43 -0.67 -7.55 -31.08
C ARG A 43 0.49 -8.35 -31.64
N ARG A 44 1.17 -7.81 -32.65
CA ARG A 44 2.44 -8.35 -33.15
C ARG A 44 3.57 -7.53 -32.56
N THR A 45 4.35 -8.13 -31.67
CA THR A 45 5.52 -7.51 -31.04
C THR A 45 6.78 -8.21 -31.50
N ASP A 46 7.75 -7.45 -31.98
CA ASP A 46 9.12 -7.93 -32.26
C ASP A 46 10.02 -7.40 -31.15
N LEU A 47 10.38 -8.27 -30.20
CA LEU A 47 11.16 -7.87 -29.02
C LEU A 47 12.54 -7.29 -29.39
N SER A 48 13.15 -7.72 -30.49
CA SER A 48 14.43 -7.18 -30.94
C SER A 48 14.29 -5.74 -31.43
N ARG A 49 13.23 -5.46 -32.22
CA ARG A 49 12.92 -4.10 -32.66
C ARG A 49 12.46 -3.21 -31.51
N PHE A 50 11.68 -3.77 -30.58
CA PHE A 50 11.26 -3.08 -29.37
C PHE A 50 12.48 -2.57 -28.59
N LEU A 51 13.43 -3.46 -28.27
CA LEU A 51 14.67 -3.10 -27.56
C LEU A 51 15.48 -2.05 -28.31
N LYS A 52 15.59 -2.19 -29.64
CA LYS A 52 16.31 -1.21 -30.46
C LYS A 52 15.66 0.18 -30.37
N GLY A 53 14.33 0.24 -30.46
CA GLY A 53 13.58 1.50 -30.38
C GLY A 53 13.69 2.17 -29.01
N THR A 54 13.51 1.42 -27.92
CA THR A 54 13.64 1.96 -26.56
C THR A 54 15.07 2.42 -26.26
N THR A 55 16.08 1.68 -26.73
CA THR A 55 17.49 2.08 -26.61
C THR A 55 17.75 3.40 -27.34
N LEU A 56 17.23 3.56 -28.58
CA LEU A 56 17.38 4.80 -29.34
C LEU A 56 16.73 6.00 -28.66
N LEU A 57 15.61 5.81 -27.96
CA LEU A 57 14.99 6.86 -27.15
C LEU A 57 15.86 7.23 -25.95
N LYS A 58 16.33 6.26 -25.16
CA LYS A 58 17.21 6.49 -24.00
C LYS A 58 18.49 7.22 -24.39
N GLU A 59 19.11 6.85 -25.51
CA GLU A 59 20.30 7.53 -26.07
C GLU A 59 20.09 9.03 -26.35
N ARG A 60 18.83 9.48 -26.47
CA ARG A 60 18.45 10.88 -26.73
C ARG A 60 17.80 11.55 -25.52
N GLU A 61 17.95 10.95 -24.34
CA GLU A 61 17.34 11.42 -23.10
C GLU A 61 15.81 11.53 -23.19
N ILE A 62 15.19 10.71 -24.06
CA ILE A 62 13.74 10.56 -24.14
C ILE A 62 13.37 9.32 -23.32
N LEU A 63 12.64 9.53 -22.24
CA LEU A 63 12.26 8.48 -21.29
C LEU A 63 11.21 7.53 -21.91
N PRO A 64 11.50 6.23 -22.07
CA PRO A 64 10.47 5.26 -22.42
C PRO A 64 9.72 4.83 -21.14
N ARG A 65 8.43 5.17 -21.06
CA ARG A 65 7.51 4.60 -20.07
C ARG A 65 6.97 3.28 -20.60
N ILE A 66 7.27 2.17 -19.93
CA ILE A 66 6.90 0.84 -20.41
C ILE A 66 5.61 0.35 -19.74
N ASP A 67 4.66 -0.16 -20.52
CA ASP A 67 3.43 -0.75 -19.97
C ASP A 67 3.52 -2.27 -19.89
N LEU A 68 3.06 -2.82 -18.78
CA LEU A 68 2.90 -4.25 -18.55
C LEU A 68 1.50 -4.54 -18.02
N ILE A 69 0.79 -5.49 -18.65
CA ILE A 69 -0.57 -5.84 -18.24
C ILE A 69 -0.56 -7.16 -17.46
N VAL A 70 -1.15 -7.13 -16.27
CA VAL A 70 -1.43 -8.33 -15.47
C VAL A 70 -2.76 -8.95 -15.92
N GLY A 71 -2.78 -10.27 -16.09
CA GLY A 71 -4.02 -11.03 -16.35
C GLY A 71 -4.49 -11.05 -17.81
N LEU A 72 -3.59 -10.89 -18.78
CA LEU A 72 -3.91 -11.10 -20.19
C LEU A 72 -4.31 -12.56 -20.47
N PRO A 73 -5.35 -12.82 -21.29
CA PRO A 73 -5.67 -14.17 -21.72
C PRO A 73 -4.48 -14.79 -22.45
N GLY A 74 -4.01 -15.94 -21.97
CA GLY A 74 -2.83 -16.63 -22.51
C GLY A 74 -1.59 -16.50 -21.64
N ASP A 75 -1.54 -15.52 -20.74
CA ASP A 75 -0.51 -15.42 -19.70
C ASP A 75 -0.78 -16.35 -18.51
N THR A 76 0.30 -16.66 -17.81
CA THR A 76 0.35 -17.27 -16.48
C THR A 76 1.21 -16.38 -15.59
N LEU A 77 1.29 -16.69 -14.29
CA LEU A 77 2.26 -16.03 -13.41
C LEU A 77 3.69 -16.12 -13.95
N ASP A 78 4.11 -17.31 -14.41
CA ASP A 78 5.47 -17.52 -14.90
C ASP A 78 5.78 -16.70 -16.16
N THR A 79 4.83 -16.59 -17.11
CA THR A 79 5.06 -15.80 -18.33
C THR A 79 5.01 -14.30 -18.06
N PHE A 80 4.22 -13.87 -17.08
CA PHE A 80 4.30 -12.49 -16.57
C PHE A 80 5.68 -12.21 -15.97
N LYS A 81 6.19 -13.10 -15.09
CA LYS A 81 7.52 -12.95 -14.48
C LYS A 81 8.61 -12.86 -15.53
N GLN A 82 8.54 -13.69 -16.58
CA GLN A 82 9.46 -13.59 -17.73
C GLN A 82 9.40 -12.23 -18.43
N SER A 83 8.21 -11.62 -18.52
CA SER A 83 8.04 -10.28 -19.11
C SER A 83 8.66 -9.20 -18.24
N ALA A 84 8.50 -9.30 -16.91
CA ALA A 84 9.12 -8.38 -15.96
C ALA A 84 10.65 -8.53 -15.91
N ASP A 85 11.15 -9.77 -15.88
CA ASP A 85 12.58 -10.10 -15.97
C ASP A 85 13.20 -9.55 -17.25
N PHE A 86 12.49 -9.61 -18.37
CA PHE A 86 12.95 -9.04 -19.63
C PHE A 86 13.16 -7.53 -19.51
N ILE A 87 12.19 -6.80 -18.95
CA ILE A 87 12.31 -5.35 -18.72
C ILE A 87 13.49 -5.04 -17.80
N ALA A 88 13.60 -5.72 -16.66
CA ALA A 88 14.65 -5.49 -15.68
C ALA A 88 16.04 -5.79 -16.25
N LYS A 89 16.19 -6.92 -16.96
CA LYS A 89 17.44 -7.31 -17.63
C LYS A 89 17.92 -6.28 -18.64
N HIS A 90 17.00 -5.56 -19.27
CA HIS A 90 17.28 -4.57 -20.30
C HIS A 90 17.28 -3.12 -19.81
N ASP A 91 17.18 -2.89 -18.49
CA ASP A 91 17.19 -1.55 -17.89
C ASP A 91 16.07 -0.65 -18.47
N LEU A 92 14.85 -1.18 -18.55
CA LEU A 92 13.69 -0.49 -19.13
C LEU A 92 12.61 -0.16 -18.08
N PHE A 93 13.00 0.05 -16.83
CA PHE A 93 12.10 0.32 -15.71
C PHE A 93 12.33 1.70 -15.07
N ASP A 94 12.97 2.64 -15.78
CA ASP A 94 13.12 4.04 -15.35
C ASP A 94 11.73 4.70 -15.14
N ASP A 95 10.75 4.33 -15.96
CA ASP A 95 9.33 4.65 -15.78
C ASP A 95 8.52 3.44 -16.30
N ILE A 96 7.68 2.85 -15.45
CA ILE A 96 6.94 1.63 -15.75
C ILE A 96 5.52 1.72 -15.19
N MET A 97 4.55 1.26 -15.98
CA MET A 97 3.17 1.10 -15.57
C MET A 97 2.80 -0.38 -15.57
N VAL A 98 2.40 -0.88 -14.40
CA VAL A 98 1.90 -2.24 -14.24
C VAL A 98 0.45 -2.17 -13.79
N PHE A 99 -0.47 -2.71 -14.58
CA PHE A 99 -1.91 -2.60 -14.30
C PHE A 99 -2.67 -3.84 -14.75
N PRO A 100 -3.83 -4.15 -14.14
CA PRO A 100 -4.62 -5.29 -14.55
C PRO A 100 -5.31 -5.02 -15.89
N LEU A 101 -5.54 -6.07 -16.68
CA LEU A 101 -6.34 -5.96 -17.90
C LEU A 101 -7.72 -5.38 -17.58
N SER A 102 -8.10 -4.31 -18.29
CA SER A 102 -9.47 -3.79 -18.28
C SER A 102 -10.27 -4.39 -19.43
N VAL A 103 -11.32 -5.14 -19.13
CA VAL A 103 -12.16 -5.81 -20.15
C VAL A 103 -13.25 -4.85 -20.64
N LEU A 104 -12.84 -3.78 -21.33
CA LEU A 104 -13.72 -2.64 -21.62
C LEU A 104 -14.87 -2.96 -22.59
N PRO A 105 -16.06 -2.37 -22.41
CA PRO A 105 -17.15 -2.41 -23.39
C PRO A 105 -16.69 -2.09 -24.82
N GLY A 106 -17.10 -2.90 -25.80
CA GLY A 106 -16.76 -2.71 -27.22
C GLY A 106 -15.45 -3.36 -27.69
N THR A 107 -14.57 -3.78 -26.78
CA THR A 107 -13.31 -4.45 -27.12
C THR A 107 -13.51 -5.92 -27.52
N ASP A 108 -12.52 -6.50 -28.21
CA ASP A 108 -12.54 -7.90 -28.60
C ASP A 108 -12.54 -8.85 -27.41
N PHE A 109 -11.81 -8.52 -26.33
CA PHE A 109 -11.85 -9.31 -25.10
C PHE A 109 -13.22 -9.32 -24.44
N ARG A 110 -13.94 -8.18 -24.43
CA ARG A 110 -15.32 -8.14 -23.92
C ARG A 110 -16.27 -8.98 -24.75
N LYS A 111 -16.19 -8.90 -26.08
CA LYS A 111 -17.03 -9.69 -27.00
C LYS A 111 -16.79 -11.19 -26.86
N ASN A 112 -15.54 -11.57 -26.62
CA ASN A 112 -15.12 -12.98 -26.54
C ASN A 112 -14.97 -13.49 -25.09
N SER A 113 -15.41 -12.73 -24.08
CA SER A 113 -15.14 -13.03 -22.67
C SER A 113 -15.63 -14.41 -22.25
N GLN A 114 -16.82 -14.83 -22.70
CA GLN A 114 -17.37 -16.16 -22.42
C GLN A 114 -16.51 -17.27 -23.02
N LYS A 115 -16.05 -17.09 -24.27
CA LYS A 115 -15.19 -18.07 -24.97
C LYS A 115 -13.81 -18.17 -24.30
N LEU A 116 -13.28 -17.04 -23.87
CA LEU A 116 -12.00 -16.95 -23.16
C LEU A 116 -12.12 -17.26 -21.67
N GLN A 117 -13.34 -17.46 -21.16
CA GLN A 117 -13.66 -17.74 -19.75
C GLN A 117 -13.08 -16.67 -18.81
N LEU A 118 -13.29 -15.40 -19.16
CA LEU A 118 -12.83 -14.26 -18.36
C LEU A 118 -13.86 -13.89 -17.29
N THR A 119 -13.39 -13.71 -16.07
CA THR A 119 -14.14 -13.10 -14.98
C THR A 119 -13.52 -11.75 -14.67
N PHE A 120 -14.33 -10.70 -14.63
CA PHE A 120 -13.90 -9.32 -14.44
C PHE A 120 -15.00 -8.53 -13.71
N ASP A 121 -14.63 -7.41 -13.10
CA ASP A 121 -15.58 -6.53 -12.40
C ASP A 121 -16.70 -6.05 -13.32
N ASP A 122 -17.92 -6.03 -12.80
CA ASP A 122 -19.09 -5.54 -13.54
C ASP A 122 -19.18 -4.00 -13.59
N THR A 123 -18.37 -3.32 -12.77
CA THR A 123 -18.26 -1.86 -12.69
C THR A 123 -16.93 -1.38 -13.28
N PRO A 124 -16.87 -0.15 -13.84
CA PRO A 124 -15.63 0.46 -14.28
C PRO A 124 -14.57 0.46 -13.16
N PRO A 125 -13.29 0.18 -13.47
CA PRO A 125 -12.70 0.06 -14.80
C PRO A 125 -12.83 -1.33 -15.47
N TYR A 126 -13.69 -2.23 -14.98
CA TYR A 126 -13.89 -3.59 -15.50
C TYR A 126 -12.62 -4.44 -15.43
N SER A 127 -11.91 -4.36 -14.31
CA SER A 127 -10.65 -5.07 -14.09
C SER A 127 -10.84 -6.58 -14.15
N ILE A 128 -9.89 -7.27 -14.79
CA ILE A 128 -9.84 -8.72 -14.77
C ILE A 128 -9.63 -9.22 -13.34
N LEU A 129 -10.40 -10.23 -12.96
CA LEU A 129 -10.28 -10.93 -11.67
C LEU A 129 -9.67 -12.31 -11.86
N HIS A 130 -9.95 -12.96 -12.98
CA HIS A 130 -9.52 -14.33 -13.24
C HIS A 130 -9.50 -14.66 -14.74
N THR A 131 -8.49 -15.44 -15.15
CA THR A 131 -8.49 -16.19 -16.42
C THR A 131 -8.17 -17.68 -16.15
N PRO A 132 -8.48 -18.60 -17.08
CA PRO A 132 -8.24 -20.03 -16.86
C PRO A 132 -6.78 -20.42 -16.55
N ALA A 133 -5.81 -19.59 -16.96
CA ALA A 133 -4.38 -19.84 -16.80
C ALA A 133 -3.71 -18.88 -15.81
N PHE A 134 -4.46 -17.93 -15.25
CA PHE A 134 -3.96 -16.88 -14.37
C PHE A 134 -5.02 -16.56 -13.33
N SER A 135 -4.88 -17.17 -12.15
CA SER A 135 -5.82 -16.99 -11.04
C SER A 135 -5.68 -15.62 -10.37
N GLN A 136 -6.70 -15.21 -9.59
CA GLN A 136 -6.67 -13.96 -8.84
C GLN A 136 -5.47 -13.89 -7.88
N GLU A 137 -5.18 -15.01 -7.19
CA GLU A 137 -4.04 -15.10 -6.27
C GLU A 137 -2.70 -14.98 -7.01
N GLU A 138 -2.60 -15.58 -8.20
CA GLU A 138 -1.41 -15.43 -9.03
C GLU A 138 -1.26 -14.00 -9.57
N MET A 139 -2.35 -13.32 -9.96
CA MET A 139 -2.30 -11.94 -10.42
C MET A 139 -1.77 -11.01 -9.34
N LEU A 140 -2.19 -11.19 -8.09
CA LEU A 140 -1.59 -10.51 -6.95
C LEU A 140 -0.09 -10.80 -6.84
N SER A 141 0.33 -12.05 -7.04
CA SER A 141 1.75 -12.44 -6.99
C SER A 141 2.57 -11.86 -8.13
N ALA A 142 1.91 -11.48 -9.22
CA ALA A 142 2.52 -10.75 -10.31
C ALA A 142 2.80 -9.29 -9.91
N PHE A 143 1.87 -8.64 -9.22
CA PHE A 143 2.07 -7.29 -8.68
C PHE A 143 3.19 -7.24 -7.64
N ASP A 144 3.16 -8.11 -6.61
CA ASP A 144 4.23 -8.23 -5.62
C ASP A 144 5.60 -8.41 -6.28
N TYR A 145 5.66 -9.29 -7.28
CA TYR A 145 6.91 -9.56 -8.01
C TYR A 145 7.37 -8.35 -8.82
N ALA A 146 6.45 -7.61 -9.44
CA ALA A 146 6.79 -6.39 -10.17
C ALA A 146 7.33 -5.30 -9.25
N GLU A 147 6.74 -5.10 -8.06
CA GLU A 147 7.26 -4.18 -7.04
C GLU A 147 8.69 -4.55 -6.63
N GLU A 148 8.97 -5.82 -6.37
CA GLU A 148 10.31 -6.31 -5.99
C GLU A 148 11.33 -6.12 -7.11
N VAL A 149 10.99 -6.53 -8.34
CA VAL A 149 11.90 -6.51 -9.49
C VAL A 149 12.21 -5.09 -9.95
N PHE A 150 11.20 -4.22 -9.99
CA PHE A 150 11.37 -2.84 -10.43
C PHE A 150 11.72 -1.87 -9.31
N LYS A 151 11.63 -2.29 -8.04
CA LYS A 151 11.86 -1.46 -6.84
C LYS A 151 10.94 -0.24 -6.81
N ILE A 152 9.67 -0.49 -7.10
CA ILE A 152 8.60 0.52 -7.12
C ILE A 152 7.52 0.11 -6.12
N ASN A 153 6.71 1.09 -5.71
CA ASN A 153 5.47 0.85 -4.99
C ASN A 153 4.32 1.09 -5.97
N LEU A 154 3.71 0.02 -6.46
CA LEU A 154 2.55 0.10 -7.35
C LEU A 154 1.29 0.51 -6.59
N PHE A 155 1.27 0.20 -5.30
CA PHE A 155 0.19 0.56 -4.41
C PHE A 155 0.73 1.36 -3.23
N PRO A 156 0.04 2.45 -2.85
CA PRO A 156 0.47 3.26 -1.73
C PRO A 156 0.39 2.43 -0.45
N ASP A 157 1.38 2.63 0.42
CA ASP A 157 1.32 2.11 1.77
C ASP A 157 0.05 2.60 2.49
N PRO A 158 -0.55 1.79 3.38
CA PRO A 158 -1.69 2.21 4.19
C PRO A 158 -1.39 3.52 4.91
N HIS A 159 -2.38 4.41 5.05
CA HIS A 159 -2.16 5.64 5.82
C HIS A 159 -1.63 5.31 7.21
N MET A 160 -0.60 6.03 7.64
CA MET A 160 -0.01 5.85 8.96
C MET A 160 -0.65 6.84 9.93
N ASP A 161 -1.68 6.40 10.65
CA ASP A 161 -2.27 7.15 11.76
C ASP A 161 -2.21 6.34 13.06
N VAL A 162 -1.20 6.63 13.87
CA VAL A 162 -1.05 6.02 15.21
C VAL A 162 -1.53 6.94 16.34
N SER A 163 -2.37 7.94 16.03
CA SER A 163 -3.05 8.74 17.06
C SER A 163 -4.08 7.90 17.82
N PHE A 164 -4.17 8.07 19.14
CA PHE A 164 -5.03 7.22 19.97
C PHE A 164 -5.69 7.91 21.17
N ARG A 165 -5.41 9.20 21.41
CA ARG A 165 -6.05 9.93 22.52
C ARG A 165 -7.08 10.92 22.02
N SER A 166 -8.31 10.72 22.49
CA SER A 166 -9.37 11.70 22.44
C SER A 166 -9.33 12.56 23.72
N GLY A 167 -9.29 13.89 23.56
CA GLY A 167 -9.27 14.83 24.68
C GLY A 167 -7.87 15.14 25.24
N SER A 168 -7.74 15.16 26.57
CA SER A 168 -6.47 15.52 27.24
C SER A 168 -5.41 14.42 27.07
N ILE A 169 -4.14 14.82 27.11
CA ILE A 169 -3.00 13.90 27.12
C ILE A 169 -2.89 13.07 28.41
N GLU A 170 -3.69 13.40 29.42
CA GLU A 170 -3.82 12.63 30.66
C GLU A 170 -4.96 11.61 30.60
N SER A 171 -5.83 11.68 29.58
CA SER A 171 -6.93 10.74 29.42
C SER A 171 -6.40 9.31 29.24
N PRO A 172 -7.10 8.30 29.81
CA PRO A 172 -6.79 6.92 29.53
C PRO A 172 -6.89 6.63 28.03
N VAL A 173 -6.10 5.67 27.56
CA VAL A 173 -6.20 5.16 26.18
C VAL A 173 -7.49 4.36 26.11
N GLU A 174 -8.45 4.77 25.29
CA GLU A 174 -9.76 4.12 25.14
C GLU A 174 -10.04 3.83 23.68
N ASP A 175 -11.04 2.98 23.43
CA ASP A 175 -11.50 2.70 22.06
C ASP A 175 -11.87 3.99 21.33
N HIS A 176 -11.40 4.13 20.10
CA HIS A 176 -11.91 5.15 19.21
C HIS A 176 -13.19 4.67 18.56
N ARG A 177 -14.28 5.40 18.79
CA ARG A 177 -15.64 5.09 18.33
C ARG A 177 -16.10 6.11 17.30
N VAL A 178 -16.79 5.63 16.27
CA VAL A 178 -17.39 6.45 15.22
C VAL A 178 -18.86 6.09 15.05
N VAL A 179 -19.68 7.05 14.61
CA VAL A 179 -21.12 6.81 14.36
C VAL A 179 -21.38 6.84 12.86
N ILE A 180 -21.83 5.73 12.30
CA ILE A 180 -22.17 5.57 10.89
C ILE A 180 -23.66 5.23 10.82
N ASN A 181 -24.45 6.07 10.13
CA ASN A 181 -25.89 5.89 10.00
C ASN A 181 -26.63 5.70 11.35
N GLY A 182 -26.19 6.41 12.39
CA GLY A 182 -26.78 6.35 13.74
C GLY A 182 -26.38 5.13 14.56
N GLN A 183 -25.53 4.25 14.03
CA GLN A 183 -24.96 3.12 14.75
C GLN A 183 -23.50 3.37 15.10
N GLU A 184 -23.09 2.99 16.32
CA GLU A 184 -21.72 3.12 16.78
C GLU A 184 -20.86 1.93 16.33
N TYR A 185 -19.67 2.25 15.83
CA TYR A 185 -18.62 1.32 15.42
C TYR A 185 -17.30 1.69 16.11
N VAL A 186 -16.38 0.74 16.21
CA VAL A 186 -15.03 0.92 16.75
C VAL A 186 -14.03 0.92 15.60
N SER A 187 -13.28 2.00 15.44
CA SER A 187 -12.22 2.08 14.43
C SER A 187 -10.83 1.81 15.00
N LYS A 188 -10.61 2.08 16.29
CA LYS A 188 -9.38 1.74 17.00
C LYS A 188 -9.74 1.00 18.29
N LEU A 189 -9.55 -0.32 18.29
CA LEU A 189 -9.81 -1.19 19.44
C LEU A 189 -8.57 -1.23 20.35
N VAL A 190 -8.73 -0.89 21.62
CA VAL A 190 -7.62 -0.86 22.59
C VAL A 190 -7.65 -2.11 23.46
N LEU A 191 -6.66 -2.99 23.31
CA LEU A 191 -6.47 -4.16 24.18
C LEU A 191 -5.80 -3.76 25.50
N LYS A 192 -6.44 -4.16 26.59
CA LYS A 192 -6.00 -3.97 27.98
C LYS A 192 -6.16 -5.31 28.75
N PRO A 193 -5.39 -5.54 29.83
CA PRO A 193 -5.45 -6.80 30.58
C PRO A 193 -6.82 -7.18 31.13
N GLU A 194 -7.69 -6.19 31.35
CA GLU A 194 -9.01 -6.39 31.97
C GLU A 194 -10.07 -6.88 30.98
N ARG A 195 -9.81 -6.80 29.67
CA ARG A 195 -10.80 -7.19 28.66
C ARG A 195 -11.00 -8.70 28.64
N THR A 196 -12.27 -9.10 28.68
CA THR A 196 -12.61 -10.51 28.55
C THR A 196 -12.71 -10.93 27.09
N LEU A 197 -12.49 -12.20 26.78
CA LEU A 197 -12.66 -12.70 25.40
C LEU A 197 -14.10 -12.51 24.88
N ALA A 198 -15.10 -12.56 25.76
CA ALA A 198 -16.50 -12.32 25.41
C ALA A 198 -16.75 -10.85 24.99
N GLU A 199 -16.09 -9.91 25.67
CA GLU A 199 -16.14 -8.50 25.29
C GLU A 199 -15.46 -8.25 23.94
N ILE A 200 -14.30 -8.88 23.71
CA ILE A 200 -13.62 -8.82 22.41
C ILE A 200 -14.49 -9.40 21.30
N GLU A 201 -15.20 -10.52 21.57
CA GLU A 201 -16.12 -11.10 20.62
C GLU A 201 -17.29 -10.15 20.27
N ASP A 202 -17.91 -9.49 21.25
CA ASP A 202 -18.96 -8.50 20.99
C ASP A 202 -18.44 -7.33 20.15
N LEU A 203 -17.30 -6.75 20.53
CA LEU A 203 -16.70 -5.60 19.81
C LEU A 203 -16.29 -5.95 18.38
N SER A 204 -15.83 -7.18 18.15
CA SER A 204 -15.43 -7.64 16.82
C SER A 204 -16.56 -7.60 15.78
N THR A 205 -17.82 -7.55 16.22
CA THR A 205 -19.01 -7.44 15.34
C THR A 205 -19.32 -6.01 14.92
N ARG A 206 -18.64 -5.01 15.51
CA ARG A 206 -18.87 -3.58 15.30
C ARG A 206 -17.58 -2.84 14.93
N LEU A 207 -16.64 -3.50 14.26
CA LEU A 207 -15.43 -2.84 13.75
C LEU A 207 -15.70 -2.13 12.43
N THR A 208 -14.98 -1.03 12.18
CA THR A 208 -15.00 -0.35 10.86
C THR A 208 -14.17 -1.09 9.83
N HIS A 209 -14.17 -0.60 8.59
CA HIS A 209 -13.29 -1.05 7.53
C HIS A 209 -12.51 0.16 6.96
N PRO A 210 -11.16 0.18 7.05
CA PRO A 210 -10.30 -0.69 7.87
C PRO A 210 -10.46 -0.42 9.39
N TYR A 211 -9.78 -1.20 10.24
CA TYR A 211 -9.71 -0.96 11.70
C TYR A 211 -8.29 -1.14 12.25
N GLN A 212 -8.03 -0.64 13.46
CA GLN A 212 -6.76 -0.80 14.16
C GLN A 212 -6.94 -1.49 15.52
N ILE A 213 -5.94 -2.25 15.95
CA ILE A 213 -5.86 -2.88 17.27
C ILE A 213 -4.66 -2.31 18.01
N PHE A 214 -4.89 -1.51 19.04
CA PHE A 214 -3.84 -0.97 19.92
C PHE A 214 -3.57 -1.92 21.07
N VAL A 215 -2.33 -2.39 21.16
CA VAL A 215 -1.85 -3.24 22.26
C VAL A 215 -1.01 -2.38 23.19
N THR A 216 -1.55 -2.11 24.38
CA THR A 216 -0.84 -1.31 25.39
C THR A 216 0.26 -2.13 26.07
N GLN A 217 1.27 -1.45 26.64
CA GLN A 217 2.33 -2.07 27.45
C GLN A 217 1.79 -2.96 28.59
N ALA A 218 0.58 -2.68 29.09
CA ALA A 218 -0.03 -3.46 30.16
C ALA A 218 -0.37 -4.90 29.73
N VAL A 219 -0.57 -5.15 28.43
CA VAL A 219 -0.85 -6.49 27.89
C VAL A 219 0.44 -7.32 27.85
N SER A 220 0.70 -8.07 28.92
CA SER A 220 1.88 -8.94 29.03
C SER A 220 1.60 -10.43 28.75
N ASP A 221 0.34 -10.86 28.80
CA ASP A 221 -0.06 -12.24 28.50
C ASP A 221 -0.17 -12.45 26.98
N LYS A 222 0.84 -13.13 26.42
CA LYS A 222 0.92 -13.46 24.99
C LYS A 222 -0.21 -14.37 24.52
N ASP A 223 -0.66 -15.31 25.36
CA ASP A 223 -1.68 -16.27 24.96
C ASP A 223 -3.07 -15.61 24.97
N HIS A 224 -3.31 -14.72 25.92
CA HIS A 224 -4.50 -13.87 25.89
C HIS A 224 -4.51 -12.97 24.65
N LEU A 225 -3.40 -12.28 24.36
CA LEU A 225 -3.28 -11.45 23.16
C LEU A 225 -3.60 -12.25 21.89
N LYS A 226 -3.00 -13.43 21.72
CA LYS A 226 -3.24 -14.30 20.56
C LYS A 226 -4.71 -14.66 20.41
N LYS A 227 -5.39 -15.04 21.50
CA LYS A 227 -6.83 -15.35 21.47
C LYS A 227 -7.68 -14.13 21.07
N CYS A 228 -7.35 -12.94 21.57
CA CYS A 228 -8.03 -11.71 21.17
C CYS A 228 -7.85 -11.44 19.66
N LEU A 229 -6.62 -11.56 19.17
CA LEU A 229 -6.31 -11.37 17.75
C LEU A 229 -7.01 -12.42 16.87
N GLU A 230 -7.04 -13.69 17.28
CA GLU A 230 -7.77 -14.75 16.58
C GLU A 230 -9.27 -14.44 16.45
N ILE A 231 -9.91 -13.99 17.54
CA ILE A 231 -11.33 -13.63 17.55
C ILE A 231 -11.60 -12.46 16.61
N VAL A 232 -10.87 -11.35 16.78
CA VAL A 232 -11.07 -10.11 16.00
C VAL A 232 -10.88 -10.39 14.51
N SER A 233 -9.78 -11.05 14.18
CA SER A 233 -9.39 -11.37 12.82
C SER A 233 -10.33 -12.40 12.17
N GLY A 234 -10.75 -13.42 12.92
CA GLY A 234 -11.66 -14.45 12.43
C GLY A 234 -13.07 -13.95 12.15
N LYS A 235 -13.55 -12.96 12.92
CA LYS A 235 -14.86 -12.31 12.71
C LYS A 235 -14.84 -11.30 11.56
N ASN A 236 -13.66 -10.83 11.18
CA ASN A 236 -13.45 -9.86 10.10
C ASN A 236 -12.55 -10.44 8.99
N PRO A 237 -12.97 -11.53 8.33
CA PRO A 237 -12.12 -12.35 7.47
C PRO A 237 -11.64 -11.66 6.18
N HIS A 238 -12.11 -10.46 5.87
CA HIS A 238 -11.77 -9.73 4.65
C HIS A 238 -11.40 -8.27 4.89
N THR A 239 -11.34 -7.83 6.14
CA THR A 239 -11.08 -6.42 6.45
C THR A 239 -9.60 -6.24 6.75
N PRO A 240 -8.89 -5.39 6.00
CA PRO A 240 -7.55 -4.97 6.37
C PRO A 240 -7.50 -4.34 7.76
N PHE A 241 -6.40 -4.55 8.47
CA PHE A 241 -6.22 -3.96 9.78
C PHE A 241 -4.77 -3.80 10.18
N GLU A 242 -4.54 -2.93 11.16
CA GLU A 242 -3.21 -2.71 11.74
C GLU A 242 -3.18 -3.12 13.21
N ILE A 243 -2.09 -3.74 13.65
CA ILE A 243 -1.82 -3.99 15.07
C ILE A 243 -0.72 -3.03 15.52
N VAL A 244 -1.09 -2.08 16.39
CA VAL A 244 -0.20 -1.04 16.92
C VAL A 244 0.21 -1.41 18.35
N PHE A 245 1.47 -1.77 18.53
CA PHE A 245 2.07 -2.06 19.83
C PHE A 245 2.67 -0.79 20.45
N LEU A 246 2.08 -0.31 21.55
CA LEU A 246 2.57 0.83 22.31
C LEU A 246 3.51 0.36 23.42
N GLU A 247 4.81 0.58 23.27
CA GLU A 247 5.87 0.13 24.21
C GLU A 247 5.69 -1.36 24.60
N PRO A 248 5.80 -2.29 23.64
CA PRO A 248 5.47 -3.69 23.88
C PRO A 248 6.29 -4.28 25.04
N ALA A 249 5.63 -5.02 25.93
CA ALA A 249 6.28 -5.67 27.07
C ALA A 249 7.18 -6.86 26.68
N PHE A 250 7.17 -7.28 25.42
CA PHE A 250 7.90 -8.43 24.91
C PHE A 250 8.26 -8.29 23.42
N PRO A 251 9.30 -8.99 22.91
CA PRO A 251 9.61 -9.02 21.48
C PRO A 251 8.45 -9.56 20.63
N ILE A 252 8.22 -8.93 19.48
CA ILE A 252 7.13 -9.27 18.55
C ILE A 252 7.64 -10.17 17.44
N ASN A 253 6.99 -11.32 17.28
CA ASN A 253 7.23 -12.28 16.19
C ASN A 253 6.06 -12.25 15.23
N THR A 254 6.19 -11.57 14.09
CA THR A 254 5.05 -11.44 13.16
C THR A 254 4.66 -12.75 12.52
N LYS A 255 5.60 -13.68 12.28
CA LYS A 255 5.27 -15.00 11.72
C LYS A 255 4.33 -15.78 12.64
N GLU A 256 4.59 -15.72 13.95
CA GLU A 256 3.71 -16.32 14.95
C GLU A 256 2.34 -15.64 14.97
N LEU A 257 2.29 -14.30 14.98
CA LEU A 257 1.03 -13.57 14.96
C LEU A 257 0.23 -13.84 13.70
N LEU A 258 0.85 -13.77 12.51
CA LEU A 258 0.25 -14.08 11.21
C LEU A 258 -0.41 -15.47 11.20
N SER A 259 0.22 -16.47 11.83
CA SER A 259 -0.35 -17.81 11.94
C SER A 259 -1.63 -17.84 12.79
N VAL A 260 -1.69 -17.01 13.84
CA VAL A 260 -2.84 -16.91 14.75
C VAL A 260 -3.99 -16.16 14.09
N ILE A 261 -3.70 -15.09 13.35
CA ILE A 261 -4.73 -14.29 12.68
C ILE A 261 -5.23 -14.90 11.38
N GLN A 262 -4.77 -16.11 11.02
CA GLN A 262 -5.21 -16.91 9.87
C GLN A 262 -5.10 -16.15 8.54
N ILE A 263 -4.01 -15.37 8.39
CA ILE A 263 -3.70 -14.70 7.13
C ILE A 263 -3.16 -15.75 6.15
N LYS A 264 -3.80 -15.84 4.98
CA LYS A 264 -3.35 -16.70 3.88
C LYS A 264 -2.27 -16.03 3.06
N ARG A 265 -2.37 -14.71 2.91
CA ARG A 265 -1.42 -13.90 2.17
C ARG A 265 -1.25 -12.55 2.87
N PRO A 266 -0.13 -12.35 3.57
CA PRO A 266 0.22 -11.01 4.01
C PRO A 266 0.61 -10.21 2.74
N HIS A 267 0.02 -9.04 2.51
CA HIS A 267 0.43 -8.11 1.44
C HIS A 267 0.18 -6.67 1.92
N TYR A 268 1.00 -5.71 1.50
CA TYR A 268 0.83 -4.26 1.69
C TYR A 268 -0.35 -3.59 0.94
N LEU A 269 -1.13 -4.30 0.10
CA LEU A 269 -2.24 -3.66 -0.65
C LEU A 269 -3.41 -3.33 0.27
N ASP A 270 -3.41 -2.16 0.88
CA ASP A 270 -4.56 -1.73 1.68
C ASP A 270 -5.68 -1.13 0.80
N ASN A 271 -5.30 -0.41 -0.26
CA ASN A 271 -6.24 0.41 -1.02
C ASN A 271 -6.79 -0.22 -2.31
N ASP A 272 -6.22 -1.33 -2.79
CA ASP A 272 -6.80 -2.04 -3.92
C ASP A 272 -7.74 -3.16 -3.47
N LEU A 273 -8.93 -2.72 -3.07
CA LEU A 273 -10.06 -3.55 -2.69
C LEU A 273 -10.38 -4.66 -3.70
N ARG A 274 -10.02 -4.51 -4.99
CA ARG A 274 -10.32 -5.52 -6.03
C ARG A 274 -9.68 -6.87 -5.76
N PHE A 275 -8.61 -6.91 -4.96
CA PHE A 275 -7.86 -8.13 -4.70
C PHE A 275 -8.00 -8.70 -3.28
N LEU A 276 -8.71 -8.04 -2.38
CA LEU A 276 -8.78 -8.37 -0.95
C LEU A 276 -9.96 -9.29 -0.54
N TYR A 277 -10.92 -9.58 -1.44
CA TYR A 277 -12.18 -10.24 -1.04
C TYR A 277 -12.40 -11.65 -1.59
N GLY A 278 -11.52 -12.16 -2.45
CA GLY A 278 -11.74 -13.46 -3.11
C GLY A 278 -11.75 -14.67 -2.17
N SER A 279 -11.15 -14.57 -0.99
CA SER A 279 -11.09 -15.65 0.00
C SER A 279 -10.83 -15.14 1.42
N SER A 280 -11.39 -15.82 2.43
CA SER A 280 -11.12 -15.50 3.85
C SER A 280 -9.62 -15.58 4.14
N GLY A 281 -9.09 -14.56 4.81
CA GLY A 281 -7.67 -14.44 5.16
C GLY A 281 -6.79 -13.83 4.08
N ASN A 282 -7.33 -13.44 2.93
CA ASN A 282 -6.60 -12.73 1.87
C ASN A 282 -6.74 -11.21 2.06
N ARG A 283 -6.06 -10.63 3.06
CA ARG A 283 -6.17 -9.20 3.43
C ARG A 283 -4.81 -8.64 3.86
N CYS A 284 -4.67 -7.32 3.82
CA CYS A 284 -3.51 -6.63 4.38
C CYS A 284 -3.52 -6.66 5.91
N VAL A 285 -2.35 -6.89 6.53
CA VAL A 285 -2.13 -6.64 7.95
C VAL A 285 -0.80 -5.94 8.17
N VAL A 286 -0.84 -4.79 8.82
CA VAL A 286 0.35 -4.04 9.20
C VAL A 286 0.62 -4.18 10.69
N PHE A 287 1.89 -4.31 11.04
CA PHE A 287 2.34 -4.39 12.42
C PHE A 287 3.21 -3.18 12.73
N THR A 288 2.76 -2.37 13.68
CA THR A 288 3.43 -1.11 14.03
C THR A 288 3.91 -1.16 15.46
N VAL A 289 5.18 -0.84 15.69
CA VAL A 289 5.73 -0.66 17.03
C VAL A 289 5.97 0.83 17.26
N VAL A 290 5.43 1.33 18.37
CA VAL A 290 5.64 2.68 18.87
C VAL A 290 6.51 2.59 20.12
N SER A 291 7.74 3.12 20.09
CA SER A 291 8.68 3.03 21.22
C SER A 291 9.60 4.23 21.36
N THR A 292 9.99 4.53 22.60
CA THR A 292 10.99 5.55 22.97
C THR A 292 12.44 5.10 22.76
N HIS A 293 12.65 3.80 22.52
CA HIS A 293 13.98 3.20 22.34
C HIS A 293 14.24 2.85 20.87
N GLU A 294 15.49 3.03 20.45
CA GLU A 294 15.98 2.67 19.10
C GLU A 294 16.14 1.16 18.90
N LYS A 295 16.27 0.38 19.98
CA LYS A 295 16.48 -1.07 19.92
C LYS A 295 15.29 -1.81 20.49
N PHE A 296 14.43 -2.33 19.62
CA PHE A 296 13.56 -3.46 19.94
C PHE A 296 13.44 -4.45 18.78
N PHE A 297 13.41 -5.73 19.15
CA PHE A 297 13.54 -6.88 18.25
C PHE A 297 12.21 -7.18 17.56
N PHE A 298 12.02 -6.55 16.41
CA PHE A 298 10.96 -6.89 15.47
C PHE A 298 11.51 -7.74 14.33
N HIS A 299 11.02 -8.97 14.18
CA HIS A 299 11.42 -9.89 13.12
C HIS A 299 10.25 -10.24 12.20
N GLY A 300 10.46 -10.14 10.88
CA GLY A 300 9.49 -10.44 9.84
C GLY A 300 9.09 -9.23 8.99
N GLU A 301 8.08 -9.42 8.14
CA GLU A 301 7.59 -8.44 7.15
C GLU A 301 6.46 -7.55 7.72
N MET A 302 6.04 -6.54 6.96
CA MET A 302 4.91 -5.62 7.23
C MET A 302 5.05 -4.82 8.51
N LYS A 303 6.22 -4.22 8.67
CA LYS A 303 6.62 -3.57 9.91
C LYS A 303 6.79 -2.08 9.76
N ARG A 304 6.24 -1.35 10.72
CA ARG A 304 6.54 0.07 10.93
C ARG A 304 7.16 0.26 12.29
N HIS A 305 8.19 1.09 12.35
CA HIS A 305 8.78 1.52 13.61
C HIS A 305 8.56 3.02 13.77
N VAL A 306 7.76 3.39 14.75
CA VAL A 306 7.44 4.76 15.08
C VAL A 306 8.21 5.14 16.35
N PHE A 307 9.04 6.18 16.25
CA PHE A 307 9.73 6.73 17.41
C PHE A 307 8.74 7.52 18.27
N TRP A 308 8.61 7.15 19.54
CA TRP A 308 7.71 7.83 20.47
C TRP A 308 8.42 9.02 21.12
N TRP A 309 8.12 10.22 20.63
CA TRP A 309 8.67 11.46 21.13
C TRP A 309 7.95 11.92 22.40
N LYS A 310 8.52 11.55 23.55
CA LYS A 310 8.08 11.99 24.89
C LYS A 310 8.99 13.07 25.50
N ARG A 311 9.77 13.76 24.66
CA ARG A 311 10.74 14.76 25.16
C ARG A 311 10.01 16.05 25.58
N PRO A 312 10.59 16.84 26.51
CA PRO A 312 9.96 18.07 26.99
C PRO A 312 9.82 19.19 25.96
N THR A 313 10.58 19.12 24.85
CA THR A 313 10.56 20.10 23.76
C THR A 313 9.94 19.48 22.52
N LEU A 314 9.37 20.31 21.64
CA LEU A 314 9.03 19.87 20.29
C LEU A 314 10.30 19.54 19.48
N PRO A 315 10.23 18.59 18.53
CA PRO A 315 11.37 18.23 17.69
C PRO A 315 11.76 19.39 16.77
N GLU A 316 13.06 19.59 16.56
CA GLU A 316 13.57 20.50 15.53
C GLU A 316 14.06 19.70 14.31
N GLN A 317 14.41 20.37 13.21
CA GLN A 317 14.86 19.71 11.97
C GLN A 317 15.95 18.66 12.22
N ALA A 318 16.97 19.00 13.01
CA ALA A 318 18.06 18.09 13.33
C ALA A 318 17.60 16.82 14.08
N ASP A 319 16.54 16.91 14.89
CA ASP A 319 15.95 15.75 15.54
C ASP A 319 15.24 14.86 14.52
N LEU A 320 14.48 15.46 13.60
CA LEU A 320 13.78 14.74 12.52
C LEU A 320 14.78 14.01 11.61
N ASP A 321 15.84 14.70 11.19
CA ASP A 321 16.91 14.13 10.35
C ASP A 321 17.60 12.96 11.04
N SER A 322 17.81 13.03 12.36
CA SER A 322 18.43 11.95 13.15
C SER A 322 17.58 10.68 13.27
N LEU A 323 16.29 10.78 12.94
CA LEU A 323 15.32 9.69 13.03
C LEU A 323 14.91 9.13 11.65
N SER A 324 15.70 9.40 10.60
CA SER A 324 15.41 8.95 9.23
C SER A 324 15.27 7.44 9.05
N ASP A 325 15.82 6.65 9.98
CA ASP A 325 15.73 5.18 9.97
C ASP A 325 14.37 4.66 10.50
N PHE A 326 13.56 5.53 11.12
CA PHE A 326 12.21 5.19 11.57
C PHE A 326 11.20 5.38 10.44
N SER A 327 10.08 4.67 10.52
CA SER A 327 8.95 4.91 9.64
C SER A 327 8.27 6.25 9.94
N SER A 328 8.23 6.65 11.22
CA SER A 328 7.59 7.90 11.65
C SER A 328 8.02 8.34 13.04
N LEU A 329 7.69 9.60 13.37
CA LEU A 329 7.69 10.17 14.71
C LEU A 329 6.28 10.27 15.29
N LEU A 330 6.06 9.88 16.55
CA LEU A 330 4.83 10.17 17.30
C LEU A 330 5.09 11.19 18.41
N ILE A 331 4.57 12.41 18.23
CA ILE A 331 4.70 13.51 19.18
C ILE A 331 3.68 13.35 20.32
N ASP A 332 4.21 13.17 21.54
CA ASP A 332 3.47 13.05 22.81
C ASP A 332 3.99 14.11 23.78
N THR A 333 3.42 15.30 23.71
CA THR A 333 3.90 16.44 24.48
C THR A 333 2.79 17.22 25.15
N ARG A 334 3.13 17.84 26.29
CA ARG A 334 2.22 18.66 27.12
C ARG A 334 2.21 20.14 26.71
N HIS A 335 2.80 20.50 25.58
CA HIS A 335 2.75 21.87 25.06
C HIS A 335 1.30 22.33 24.82
N SER A 336 1.10 23.64 24.89
CA SER A 336 -0.18 24.27 24.60
C SER A 336 -0.58 24.10 23.14
N GLU A 337 -1.88 24.22 22.87
CA GLU A 337 -2.44 24.21 21.51
C GLU A 337 -1.74 25.24 20.60
N LEU A 338 -1.42 26.42 21.13
CA LEU A 338 -0.73 27.47 20.37
C LEU A 338 0.69 27.05 19.95
N GLU A 339 1.45 26.44 20.87
CA GLU A 339 2.81 25.97 20.58
C GLU A 339 2.81 24.85 19.54
N ILE A 340 1.89 23.89 19.66
CA ILE A 340 1.76 22.78 18.71
C ILE A 340 1.33 23.28 17.34
N ASN A 341 0.33 24.18 17.27
CA ASN A 341 -0.11 24.76 16.00
C ASN A 341 1.00 25.57 15.33
N THR A 342 1.75 26.37 16.10
CA THR A 342 2.89 27.13 15.59
C THR A 342 3.97 26.21 15.01
N TRP A 343 4.22 25.08 15.67
CA TRP A 343 5.16 24.09 15.17
C TRP A 343 4.66 23.44 13.87
N GLN A 344 3.39 23.04 13.82
CA GLN A 344 2.79 22.46 12.62
C GLN A 344 2.84 23.44 11.44
N ASP A 345 2.50 24.72 11.65
CA ASP A 345 2.53 25.73 10.59
C ASP A 345 3.94 25.98 10.07
N ARG A 346 4.95 25.88 10.94
CA ARG A 346 6.36 26.00 10.56
C ARG A 346 6.84 24.82 9.71
N PHE A 347 6.41 23.59 10.01
CA PHE A 347 6.91 22.37 9.37
C PHE A 347 6.05 21.85 8.22
N ALA A 348 4.79 22.26 8.11
CA ALA A 348 3.87 21.73 7.10
C ALA A 348 4.40 21.89 5.67
N GLY A 349 5.01 23.03 5.34
CA GLY A 349 5.60 23.27 4.02
C GLY A 349 6.84 22.42 3.70
N PHE A 350 7.42 21.76 4.69
CA PHE A 350 8.56 20.86 4.56
C PHE A 350 8.14 19.39 4.73
N ALA A 351 6.85 19.09 4.87
CA ALA A 351 6.36 17.74 5.10
C ALA A 351 6.86 16.68 4.09
N PRO A 352 7.00 16.99 2.78
CA PRO A 352 7.57 16.03 1.81
C PRO A 352 9.05 15.70 2.04
N ASP A 353 9.78 16.57 2.75
CA ASP A 353 11.24 16.49 2.93
C ASP A 353 11.64 16.02 4.34
N ILE A 354 10.67 15.75 5.22
CA ILE A 354 10.92 15.33 6.60
C ILE A 354 10.31 13.95 6.89
N LEU A 355 10.79 13.32 7.96
CA LEU A 355 10.20 12.09 8.51
C LEU A 355 8.69 12.29 8.75
N PHE A 356 7.87 11.30 8.37
CA PHE A 356 6.43 11.35 8.60
C PHE A 356 6.11 11.60 10.08
N VAL A 357 5.24 12.56 10.38
CA VAL A 357 4.92 12.97 11.76
C VAL A 357 3.49 12.60 12.12
N ASN A 358 3.35 12.02 13.30
CA ASN A 358 2.10 11.72 13.98
C ASN A 358 1.99 12.49 15.31
N PHE A 359 0.77 12.73 15.77
CA PHE A 359 0.45 13.31 17.07
C PHE A 359 -0.42 12.35 17.88
N VAL A 360 -0.15 12.23 19.18
CA VAL A 360 -0.94 11.35 20.07
C VAL A 360 -2.40 11.77 20.14
N LYS A 361 -2.67 13.08 20.13
CA LYS A 361 -4.02 13.64 20.13
C LYS A 361 -4.61 13.62 18.73
N THR A 362 -5.82 13.07 18.61
CA THR A 362 -6.53 12.95 17.33
C THR A 362 -6.81 14.31 16.68
N ASP A 363 -7.10 15.36 17.45
CA ASP A 363 -7.32 16.70 16.90
C ASP A 363 -6.05 17.31 16.30
N HIS A 364 -4.89 17.09 16.93
CA HIS A 364 -3.60 17.53 16.40
C HIS A 364 -3.23 16.73 15.15
N GLN A 365 -3.50 15.43 15.14
CA GLN A 365 -3.30 14.58 13.97
C GLN A 365 -4.15 15.04 12.79
N LYS A 366 -5.44 15.31 13.02
CA LYS A 366 -6.36 15.81 11.98
C LYS A 366 -5.89 17.14 11.39
N ARG A 367 -5.47 18.08 12.25
CA ARG A 367 -4.91 19.35 11.79
C ARG A 367 -3.64 19.14 10.97
N TRP A 368 -2.74 18.27 11.42
CA TRP A 368 -1.51 17.98 10.68
C TRP A 368 -1.81 17.42 9.29
N ILE A 369 -2.68 16.40 9.20
CA ILE A 369 -3.13 15.83 7.92
C ILE A 369 -3.73 16.93 7.03
N SER A 370 -4.57 17.82 7.58
CA SER A 370 -5.16 18.91 6.79
C SER A 370 -4.16 19.91 6.20
N LEU A 371 -2.95 19.99 6.77
CA LEU A 371 -1.90 20.89 6.31
C LEU A 371 -0.91 20.21 5.37
N THR A 372 -0.78 18.89 5.42
CA THR A 372 0.28 18.15 4.74
C THR A 372 -0.22 17.16 3.70
N ALA A 373 -1.49 16.78 3.74
CA ALA A 373 -2.11 15.95 2.72
C ALA A 373 -2.17 16.69 1.38
N GLU A 374 -1.88 15.98 0.28
CA GLU A 374 -2.20 16.47 -1.06
C GLU A 374 -3.73 16.56 -1.24
N ASP A 375 -4.20 17.47 -2.10
CA ASP A 375 -5.64 17.81 -2.23
C ASP A 375 -6.54 16.58 -2.50
N ASP A 376 -6.05 15.58 -3.22
CA ASP A 376 -6.80 14.35 -3.54
C ASP A 376 -6.89 13.38 -2.34
N TYR A 377 -5.97 13.47 -1.38
CA TYR A 377 -5.87 12.59 -0.21
C TYR A 377 -6.81 12.99 0.93
N TYR A 378 -7.09 14.29 1.07
CA TYR A 378 -7.91 14.84 2.14
C TYR A 378 -9.37 14.32 2.13
N MET A 379 -9.87 13.93 0.96
CA MET A 379 -11.24 13.45 0.77
C MET A 379 -11.44 11.97 1.16
N GLU A 380 -10.36 11.18 1.31
CA GLU A 380 -10.43 9.74 1.62
C GLU A 380 -10.15 9.41 3.10
N VAL A 381 -9.50 10.31 3.84
CA VAL A 381 -8.94 10.04 5.19
C VAL A 381 -9.77 10.62 6.35
N LEU A 382 -10.72 11.52 6.08
CA LEU A 382 -11.63 12.12 7.07
C LEU A 382 -13.04 11.57 6.97
#